data_AF-A0A8J6GA24-F1
#
_entry.id   AF-A0A8J6GA24-F1
#
_cell.length_a   1.000
_cell.length_b   1.000
_cell.length_c   1.000
_cell.angle_alpha   90.00
_cell.angle_beta   90.00
_cell.angle_gamma   90.00
#
_symmetry.space_group_name_H-M   'P 1'
#
loop_
_entity.id
_entity.type
_entity.pdbx_description
1 polymer ?
#
loop_
_entity_poly.entity_id
_entity_poly.type
_entity_poly.pdbx_seq_one_letter_code
_entity_poly.pdbx_strand_id
1 'polypeptide(L)'
;MIMREGGGEGGGEEKEEEEEEEEKKKKKKKKNKNKKKNKNKKNKNKKNKKKNKNKNKKNKKKKREIHTMTRALDILKIIEECVLKFLSAGGTNLDFQMEQYICKRKSDGICVINLKRTWEKLLAAARSIAAIGNPAGVSIIASRNTGQRAVLKFPEAAGASPIVARFTPTTFTCQIHTAFREA
;
A
#
# COMPACT_ATOMS: atom_id res chain seq x y z
N MET A 1 42.76 57.38 65.53
CA MET A 1 43.78 57.72 64.52
C MET A 1 44.93 56.70 64.66
N ILE A 2 44.84 55.57 63.96
CA ILE A 2 45.78 55.01 62.95
C ILE A 2 46.96 54.17 63.50
N MET A 3 47.27 53.08 62.76
CA MET A 3 48.49 52.24 62.69
C MET A 3 48.45 51.01 63.62
N ARG A 4 48.83 49.76 63.27
CA ARG A 4 49.50 49.10 62.11
C ARG A 4 49.42 47.58 62.40
N GLU A 5 49.02 46.74 61.46
CA GLU A 5 49.84 45.82 60.62
C GLU A 5 50.51 44.60 61.28
N GLY A 6 50.41 43.47 60.56
CA GLY A 6 51.26 42.27 60.62
C GLY A 6 50.46 41.00 60.99
N GLY A 7 50.36 39.94 60.19
CA GLY A 7 51.08 39.51 58.99
C GLY A 7 51.14 37.96 58.96
N GLY A 8 51.31 37.35 57.79
CA GLY A 8 51.67 35.93 57.61
C GLY A 8 50.57 35.08 56.94
N GLU A 9 50.54 34.86 55.63
CA GLU A 9 51.44 34.10 54.72
C GLU A 9 50.93 32.68 54.43
N GLY A 10 50.94 32.30 53.14
CA GLY A 10 50.82 30.92 52.67
C GLY A 10 49.61 30.64 51.78
N GLY A 11 49.84 30.42 50.48
CA GLY A 11 48.84 29.81 49.58
C GLY A 11 48.83 30.32 48.14
N GLY A 12 49.94 30.90 47.68
CA GLY A 12 50.07 31.49 46.33
C GLY A 12 50.40 30.50 45.21
N GLU A 13 50.97 29.33 45.49
CA GLU A 13 51.46 28.43 44.44
C GLU A 13 50.60 27.16 44.23
N GLU A 14 49.77 26.74 45.20
CA GLU A 14 48.93 25.53 45.06
C GLU A 14 47.63 25.77 44.26
N LYS A 15 47.18 27.04 44.12
CA LYS A 15 45.91 27.37 43.45
C LYS A 15 46.01 27.46 41.93
N GLU A 16 47.18 27.78 41.37
CA GLU A 16 47.37 27.86 39.91
C GLU A 16 47.55 26.48 39.26
N GLU A 17 48.16 25.51 39.97
CA GLU A 17 48.29 24.13 39.48
C GLU A 17 46.97 23.35 39.52
N GLU A 18 46.10 23.60 40.50
CA GLU A 18 44.76 22.98 40.59
C GLU A 18 43.81 23.47 39.48
N GLU A 19 43.82 24.76 39.11
CA GLU A 19 42.99 25.29 38.03
C GLU A 19 43.40 24.75 36.64
N GLU A 20 44.71 24.57 36.39
CA GLU A 20 45.21 24.04 35.12
C GLU A 20 44.89 22.54 34.95
N GLU A 21 44.90 21.77 36.05
CA GLU A 21 44.52 20.35 36.07
C GLU A 21 43.00 20.15 35.88
N GLU A 22 42.18 21.05 36.42
CA GLU A 22 40.73 21.04 36.26
C GLU A 22 40.30 21.38 34.82
N GLU A 23 41.00 22.31 34.16
CA GLU A 23 40.78 22.67 32.75
C GLU A 23 41.19 21.53 31.80
N LYS A 24 42.31 20.84 32.10
CA LYS A 24 42.73 19.61 31.41
C LYS A 24 41.70 18.48 31.59
N LYS A 25 41.14 18.29 32.80
CA LYS A 25 40.03 17.33 33.07
C LYS A 25 38.75 17.69 32.31
N LYS A 26 38.37 18.98 32.24
CA LYS A 26 37.21 19.49 31.47
C LYS A 26 37.41 19.28 29.95
N LYS A 27 38.59 19.59 29.40
CA LYS A 27 38.95 19.34 27.98
C LYS A 27 38.92 17.83 27.63
N LYS A 28 39.41 16.95 28.51
CA LYS A 28 39.40 15.48 28.33
C LYS A 28 37.97 14.91 28.36
N LYS A 29 37.10 15.39 29.28
CA LYS A 29 35.66 15.05 29.32
C LYS A 29 34.91 15.51 28.06
N LYS A 30 35.20 16.71 27.53
CA LYS A 30 34.58 17.26 26.31
C LYS A 30 34.97 16.45 25.05
N LYS A 31 36.26 16.06 24.92
CA LYS A 31 36.75 15.17 23.84
C LYS A 31 36.07 13.79 23.88
N ASN A 32 35.88 13.19 25.05
CA ASN A 32 35.22 11.89 25.18
C ASN A 32 33.71 11.93 24.84
N LYS A 33 33.00 12.98 25.25
CA LYS A 33 31.58 13.18 24.86
C LYS A 33 31.42 13.29 23.34
N ASN A 34 32.32 13.99 22.64
CA ASN A 34 32.27 14.12 21.18
C ASN A 34 32.60 12.80 20.45
N LYS A 35 33.59 12.02 20.92
CA LYS A 35 33.87 10.67 20.38
C LYS A 35 32.66 9.74 20.53
N LYS A 36 31.96 9.77 21.67
CA LYS A 36 30.76 8.95 21.93
C LYS A 36 29.58 9.35 21.04
N LYS A 37 29.35 10.66 20.84
CA LYS A 37 28.34 11.19 19.90
C LYS A 37 28.61 10.77 18.45
N ASN A 38 29.86 10.82 17.99
CA ASN A 38 30.23 10.41 16.62
C ASN A 38 30.09 8.90 16.39
N LYS A 39 30.42 8.05 17.37
CA LYS A 39 30.17 6.60 17.29
C LYS A 39 28.67 6.28 17.16
N ASN A 40 27.82 6.96 17.93
CA ASN A 40 26.36 6.79 17.83
C ASN A 40 25.77 7.27 16.50
N LYS A 41 26.27 8.38 15.95
CA LYS A 41 25.83 8.91 14.63
C LYS A 41 26.22 7.95 13.50
N LYS A 42 27.43 7.36 13.53
CA LYS A 42 27.87 6.32 12.58
C LYS A 42 27.02 5.05 12.66
N ASN A 43 26.65 4.60 13.87
CA ASN A 43 25.80 3.42 14.06
C ASN A 43 24.36 3.62 13.58
N LYS A 44 23.76 4.80 13.80
CA LYS A 44 22.44 5.16 13.26
C LYS A 44 22.45 5.14 11.72
N ASN A 45 23.48 5.69 11.08
CA ASN A 45 23.60 5.68 9.62
C ASN A 45 23.77 4.27 9.03
N LYS A 46 24.56 3.39 9.68
CA LYS A 46 24.69 1.98 9.26
C LYS A 46 23.36 1.22 9.38
N LYS A 47 22.58 1.44 10.45
CA LYS A 47 21.25 0.83 10.62
C LYS A 47 20.27 1.31 9.54
N ASN A 48 20.26 2.61 9.20
CA ASN A 48 19.38 3.15 8.16
C ASN A 48 19.73 2.63 6.76
N LYS A 49 21.02 2.52 6.41
CA LYS A 49 21.46 1.90 5.15
C LYS A 49 21.03 0.43 5.03
N LYS A 50 21.12 -0.37 6.12
CA LYS A 50 20.64 -1.77 6.13
C LYS A 50 19.12 -1.86 5.97
N LYS A 51 18.35 -1.00 6.66
CA LYS A 51 16.89 -0.94 6.53
C LYS A 51 16.45 -0.60 5.10
N ASN A 52 17.08 0.37 4.43
CA ASN A 52 16.76 0.73 3.05
C ASN A 52 17.12 -0.37 2.05
N LYS A 53 18.25 -1.06 2.22
CA LYS A 53 18.60 -2.23 1.39
C LYS A 53 17.57 -3.36 1.50
N ASN A 54 17.06 -3.63 2.71
CA ASN A 54 16.03 -4.65 2.93
C ASN A 54 14.67 -4.25 2.35
N LYS A 55 14.26 -2.98 2.47
CA LYS A 55 13.05 -2.45 1.81
C LYS A 55 13.14 -2.58 0.29
N ASN A 56 14.27 -2.23 -0.32
CA ASN A 56 14.47 -2.36 -1.77
C ASN A 56 14.48 -3.82 -2.23
N LYS A 57 15.10 -4.74 -1.47
CA LYS A 57 15.06 -6.17 -1.76
C LYS A 57 13.63 -6.74 -1.69
N LYS A 58 12.86 -6.36 -0.66
CA LYS A 58 11.44 -6.76 -0.55
C LYS A 58 10.60 -6.22 -1.71
N ASN A 59 10.77 -4.95 -2.07
CA ASN A 59 10.05 -4.36 -3.22
C ASN A 59 10.44 -5.03 -4.56
N LYS A 60 11.72 -5.37 -4.75
CA LYS A 60 12.20 -6.07 -5.95
C LYS A 60 11.70 -7.51 -6.02
N LYS A 61 11.58 -8.21 -4.88
CA LYS A 61 10.98 -9.56 -4.80
C LYS A 61 9.48 -9.51 -5.10
N LYS A 62 8.75 -8.57 -4.50
CA LYS A 62 7.32 -8.34 -4.78
C LYS A 62 7.06 -8.02 -6.26
N LYS A 63 7.91 -7.19 -6.88
CA LYS A 63 7.84 -6.85 -8.31
C LYS A 63 8.10 -8.05 -9.22
N ARG A 64 9.00 -8.97 -8.81
CA ARG A 64 9.28 -10.22 -9.54
C ARG A 64 8.13 -11.23 -9.40
N GLU A 65 7.58 -11.38 -8.19
CA GLU A 65 6.42 -12.25 -7.93
C GLU A 65 5.19 -11.81 -8.75
N ILE A 66 4.94 -10.48 -8.84
CA ILE A 66 3.91 -9.93 -9.73
C ILE A 66 4.21 -10.29 -11.19
N HIS A 67 5.45 -10.09 -11.66
CA HIS A 67 5.83 -10.37 -13.04
C HIS A 67 5.77 -11.87 -13.40
N THR A 68 6.05 -12.78 -12.47
CA THR A 68 5.96 -14.23 -12.71
C THR A 68 4.52 -14.75 -12.77
N MET A 69 3.57 -14.11 -12.07
CA MET A 69 2.14 -14.44 -12.18
C MET A 69 1.51 -13.90 -13.48
N THR A 70 2.12 -12.87 -14.06
CA THR A 70 1.72 -12.23 -15.31
C THR A 70 2.58 -12.71 -16.47
N ARG A 71 2.63 -14.04 -16.70
CA ARG A 71 3.00 -14.54 -18.03
C ARG A 71 1.83 -14.26 -18.97
N ALA A 72 1.55 -12.98 -19.20
CA ALA A 72 0.50 -12.50 -20.07
C ALA A 72 1.01 -12.55 -21.50
N LEU A 73 0.25 -13.22 -22.37
CA LEU A 73 0.34 -13.01 -23.81
C LEU A 73 0.25 -11.48 -24.04
N ASP A 74 1.16 -10.92 -24.84
CA ASP A 74 1.23 -9.48 -25.09
C ASP A 74 -0.11 -8.90 -25.60
N ILE A 75 -0.94 -9.75 -26.19
CA ILE A 75 -2.30 -9.50 -26.68
C ILE A 75 -3.26 -9.06 -25.55
N LEU A 76 -3.09 -9.57 -24.32
CA LEU A 76 -3.99 -9.29 -23.19
C LEU A 76 -3.59 -8.03 -22.40
N LYS A 77 -2.57 -7.30 -22.86
CA LYS A 77 -2.23 -6.00 -22.28
C LYS A 77 -3.36 -5.01 -22.56
N ILE A 78 -3.47 -3.99 -21.71
CA ILE A 78 -4.38 -2.87 -21.95
C ILE A 78 -3.97 -2.20 -23.27
N ILE A 79 -4.86 -2.28 -24.25
CA ILE A 79 -4.78 -1.55 -25.52
C ILE A 79 -5.35 -0.14 -25.29
N GLU A 80 -4.84 0.86 -26.00
CA GLU A 80 -5.33 2.25 -25.89
C GLU A 80 -6.83 2.37 -26.17
N GLU A 81 -7.36 1.61 -27.13
CA GLU A 81 -8.79 1.54 -27.38
C GLU A 81 -9.61 1.06 -26.18
N CYS A 82 -9.08 0.12 -25.40
CA CYS A 82 -9.74 -0.33 -24.18
C CYS A 82 -9.78 0.80 -23.15
N VAL A 83 -8.71 1.59 -23.02
CA VAL A 83 -8.65 2.71 -22.06
C VAL A 83 -9.75 3.73 -22.34
N LEU A 84 -9.98 4.07 -23.60
CA LEU A 84 -11.02 5.02 -24.01
C LEU A 84 -12.43 4.51 -23.66
N LYS A 85 -12.70 3.23 -23.92
CA LYS A 85 -13.99 2.59 -23.61
C LYS A 85 -14.21 2.37 -22.10
N PHE A 86 -13.14 2.27 -21.30
CA PHE A 86 -13.18 1.99 -19.86
C PHE A 86 -13.16 3.23 -18.95
N LEU A 87 -13.31 4.45 -19.48
CA LEU A 87 -13.33 5.65 -18.65
C LEU A 87 -14.51 5.59 -17.66
N SER A 88 -14.20 5.26 -16.41
CA SER A 88 -15.19 4.98 -15.38
C SER A 88 -15.00 5.93 -14.20
N ALA A 89 -16.03 6.74 -13.94
CA ALA A 89 -16.16 7.50 -12.71
C ALA A 89 -16.78 6.59 -11.65
N GLY A 90 -16.15 6.51 -10.48
CA GLY A 90 -16.67 5.78 -9.34
C GLY A 90 -17.78 6.55 -8.61
N GLY A 91 -18.25 5.98 -7.51
CA GLY A 91 -19.17 6.63 -6.60
C GLY A 91 -18.53 7.78 -5.80
N THR A 92 -19.36 8.48 -5.04
CA THR A 92 -18.93 9.50 -4.07
C THR A 92 -18.51 8.89 -2.73
N ASN A 93 -19.04 7.71 -2.39
CA ASN A 93 -18.76 6.99 -1.16
C ASN A 93 -17.63 5.97 -1.38
N LEU A 94 -16.80 5.78 -0.35
CA LEU A 94 -15.66 4.89 -0.38
C LEU A 94 -15.62 3.98 0.84
N ASP A 95 -15.62 2.67 0.59
CA ASP A 95 -15.31 1.65 1.60
C ASP A 95 -13.80 1.48 1.79
N PHE A 96 -13.37 1.22 3.03
CA PHE A 96 -11.96 1.02 3.38
C PHE A 96 -11.29 -0.09 2.54
N GLN A 97 -12.02 -1.17 2.23
CA GLN A 97 -11.51 -2.26 1.41
C GLN A 97 -11.31 -1.86 -0.06
N MET A 98 -12.06 -0.87 -0.54
CA MET A 98 -12.04 -0.38 -1.92
C MET A 98 -10.99 0.72 -2.16
N GLU A 99 -10.38 1.27 -1.12
CA GLU A 99 -9.34 2.31 -1.22
C GLU A 99 -8.19 1.93 -2.16
N GLN A 100 -7.85 0.64 -2.18
CA GLN A 100 -6.81 0.10 -3.03
C GLN A 100 -7.10 0.22 -4.53
N TYR A 101 -8.36 0.32 -4.93
CA TYR A 101 -8.75 0.44 -6.34
C TYR A 101 -8.89 1.88 -6.81
N ILE A 102 -8.66 2.86 -5.92
CA ILE A 102 -8.80 4.28 -6.24
C ILE A 102 -7.44 4.90 -6.55
N CYS A 103 -7.42 5.71 -7.60
CA CYS A 103 -6.27 6.55 -7.96
C CYS A 103 -6.27 7.85 -7.18
N LYS A 104 -7.38 8.60 -7.25
CA LYS A 104 -7.52 9.94 -6.69
C LYS A 104 -9.00 10.27 -6.48
N ARG A 105 -9.30 11.13 -5.52
CA ARG A 105 -10.62 11.74 -5.35
C ARG A 105 -10.60 13.16 -5.93
N LYS A 106 -11.62 13.50 -6.72
CA LYS A 106 -11.80 14.87 -7.24
C LYS A 106 -12.31 15.80 -6.14
N SER A 107 -12.22 17.12 -6.37
CA SER A 107 -12.82 18.15 -5.52
C SER A 107 -14.31 17.90 -5.30
N ASP A 108 -14.98 17.35 -6.31
CA ASP A 108 -16.43 17.11 -6.35
C ASP A 108 -16.84 15.84 -5.56
N GLY A 109 -15.89 15.23 -4.83
CA GLY A 109 -16.13 14.02 -4.05
C GLY A 109 -16.13 12.71 -4.84
N ILE A 110 -16.09 12.77 -6.18
CA ILE A 110 -16.07 11.61 -7.08
C ILE A 110 -14.72 10.87 -6.98
N CYS A 111 -14.79 9.56 -6.79
CA CYS A 111 -13.63 8.67 -6.77
C CYS A 111 -13.23 8.23 -8.18
N VAL A 112 -11.95 8.40 -8.56
CA VAL A 112 -11.40 7.92 -9.84
C VAL A 112 -10.81 6.53 -9.65
N ILE A 113 -11.30 5.55 -10.40
CA ILE A 113 -10.88 4.14 -10.33
C ILE A 113 -9.57 3.92 -11.10
N ASN A 114 -8.71 3.05 -10.57
CA ASN A 114 -7.47 2.64 -11.22
C ASN A 114 -7.70 1.59 -12.31
N LEU A 115 -7.62 2.02 -13.56
CA LEU A 115 -7.85 1.16 -14.74
C LEU A 115 -6.91 -0.05 -14.81
N LYS A 116 -5.64 0.08 -14.37
CA LYS A 116 -4.70 -1.04 -14.40
C LYS A 116 -5.14 -2.15 -13.46
N ARG A 117 -5.59 -1.79 -12.25
CA ARG A 117 -6.08 -2.77 -11.26
C ARG A 117 -7.43 -3.38 -11.69
N THR A 118 -8.31 -2.59 -12.29
CA THR A 118 -9.58 -3.09 -12.81
C THR A 118 -9.37 -4.10 -13.93
N TRP A 119 -8.43 -3.84 -14.85
CA TRP A 119 -8.12 -4.76 -15.94
C TRP A 119 -7.58 -6.10 -15.45
N GLU A 120 -6.68 -6.08 -14.47
CA GLU A 120 -6.16 -7.32 -13.85
C GLU A 120 -7.28 -8.15 -13.21
N LYS A 121 -8.26 -7.50 -12.57
CA LYS A 121 -9.44 -8.18 -12.01
C LYS A 121 -10.38 -8.73 -13.08
N LEU A 122 -10.57 -7.99 -14.15
CA LEU A 122 -11.40 -8.41 -15.28
C LEU A 122 -10.80 -9.65 -15.96
N LEU A 123 -9.49 -9.65 -16.20
CA LEU A 123 -8.79 -10.83 -16.72
C LEU A 123 -8.86 -12.03 -15.76
N ALA A 124 -8.74 -11.81 -14.46
CA ALA A 124 -8.87 -12.88 -13.48
C ALA A 124 -10.28 -13.49 -13.51
N ALA A 125 -11.33 -12.67 -13.54
CA ALA A 125 -12.72 -13.12 -13.62
C ALA A 125 -13.00 -13.87 -14.93
N ALA A 126 -12.52 -13.36 -16.07
CA ALA A 126 -12.67 -14.03 -17.37
C ALA A 126 -12.04 -15.44 -17.37
N ARG A 127 -10.85 -15.59 -16.75
CA ARG A 127 -10.22 -16.91 -16.60
C ARG A 127 -11.02 -17.84 -15.70
N SER A 128 -11.58 -17.33 -14.59
CA SER A 128 -12.44 -18.13 -13.72
C SER A 128 -13.68 -18.63 -14.44
N ILE A 129 -14.30 -17.82 -15.30
CA ILE A 129 -15.45 -18.22 -16.11
C ILE A 129 -15.04 -19.25 -17.16
N ALA A 130 -13.92 -19.04 -17.86
CA ALA A 130 -13.42 -19.95 -18.88
C ALA A 130 -12.97 -21.32 -18.33
N ALA A 131 -12.69 -21.43 -17.03
CA ALA A 131 -12.34 -22.70 -16.40
C ALA A 131 -13.56 -23.62 -16.19
N ILE A 132 -14.78 -23.11 -16.35
CA ILE A 132 -16.01 -23.88 -16.17
C ILE A 132 -16.30 -24.65 -17.45
N GLY A 133 -16.35 -25.99 -17.36
CA GLY A 133 -16.56 -26.85 -18.53
C GLY A 133 -17.94 -26.72 -19.16
N ASN A 134 -18.99 -26.53 -18.35
CA ASN A 134 -20.35 -26.29 -18.84
C ASN A 134 -20.72 -24.80 -18.73
N PRO A 135 -20.81 -24.06 -19.86
CA PRO A 135 -21.13 -22.64 -19.82
C PRO A 135 -22.55 -22.35 -19.28
N ALA A 136 -23.49 -23.29 -19.43
CA ALA A 136 -24.87 -23.12 -18.96
C ALA A 136 -24.97 -23.08 -17.42
N GLY A 137 -23.98 -23.64 -16.72
CA GLY A 137 -23.85 -23.56 -15.26
C GLY A 137 -23.45 -22.16 -14.76
N VAL A 138 -23.01 -21.27 -15.65
CA VAL A 138 -22.70 -19.88 -15.28
C VAL A 138 -23.98 -19.05 -15.32
N SER A 139 -24.36 -18.46 -14.19
CA SER A 139 -25.51 -17.56 -14.09
C SER A 139 -25.07 -16.09 -14.09
N ILE A 140 -25.70 -15.26 -14.91
CA ILE A 140 -25.43 -13.81 -14.99
C ILE A 140 -26.64 -13.07 -14.48
N ILE A 141 -26.44 -12.13 -13.54
CA ILE A 141 -27.52 -11.51 -12.80
C ILE A 141 -27.41 -9.99 -12.86
N ALA A 142 -28.51 -9.32 -13.20
CA ALA A 142 -28.65 -7.87 -12.99
C ALA A 142 -30.07 -7.49 -12.58
N SER A 143 -30.18 -6.86 -11.41
CA SER A 143 -31.44 -6.29 -10.94
C SER A 143 -31.71 -4.89 -11.49
N ARG A 144 -30.65 -4.08 -11.63
CA ARG A 144 -30.75 -2.70 -12.11
C ARG A 144 -30.99 -2.66 -13.61
N ASN A 145 -31.91 -1.78 -14.03
CA ASN A 145 -32.31 -1.59 -15.43
C ASN A 145 -31.12 -1.29 -16.35
N THR A 146 -30.11 -0.56 -15.87
CA THR A 146 -28.89 -0.25 -16.64
C THR A 146 -28.09 -1.49 -17.04
N GLY A 147 -28.18 -2.58 -16.28
CA GLY A 147 -27.48 -3.84 -16.55
C GLY A 147 -28.32 -4.87 -17.29
N GLN A 148 -29.65 -4.73 -17.34
CA GLN A 148 -30.54 -5.78 -17.86
C GLN A 148 -30.25 -6.12 -19.33
N ARG A 149 -30.05 -5.10 -20.18
CA ARG A 149 -29.73 -5.32 -21.61
C ARG A 149 -28.39 -6.03 -21.80
N ALA A 150 -27.39 -5.71 -20.97
CA ALA A 150 -26.09 -6.38 -21.02
C ALA A 150 -26.21 -7.86 -20.63
N VAL A 151 -27.01 -8.17 -19.60
CA VAL A 151 -27.27 -9.55 -19.16
C VAL A 151 -28.04 -10.36 -20.18
N LEU A 152 -28.94 -9.74 -20.96
CA LEU A 152 -29.62 -10.43 -22.06
C LEU A 152 -28.68 -10.72 -23.24
N LYS A 153 -27.73 -9.82 -23.52
CA LYS A 153 -26.82 -9.93 -24.67
C LYS A 153 -25.59 -10.79 -24.43
N PHE A 154 -25.08 -10.85 -23.21
CA PHE A 154 -23.87 -11.62 -22.90
C PHE A 154 -24.01 -13.15 -23.12
N PRO A 155 -25.13 -13.81 -22.76
CA PRO A 155 -25.41 -15.21 -23.06
C PRO A 155 -25.25 -15.59 -24.53
N GLU A 156 -25.59 -14.70 -25.46
CA GLU A 156 -25.48 -14.96 -26.91
C GLU A 156 -24.03 -15.28 -27.32
N ALA A 157 -23.04 -14.73 -26.60
CA ALA A 157 -21.62 -14.96 -26.85
C ALA A 157 -21.00 -16.06 -25.95
N ALA A 158 -21.47 -16.19 -24.71
CA ALA A 158 -20.83 -17.05 -23.70
C ALA A 158 -21.58 -18.37 -23.41
N GLY A 159 -22.84 -18.53 -23.85
CA GLY A 159 -23.66 -19.70 -23.56
C GLY A 159 -24.14 -19.82 -22.11
N ALA A 160 -24.11 -18.71 -21.36
CA ALA A 160 -24.46 -18.63 -19.94
C ALA A 160 -25.97 -18.38 -19.70
N SER A 161 -26.46 -18.67 -18.50
CA SER A 161 -27.87 -18.52 -18.13
C SER A 161 -28.18 -17.11 -17.58
N PRO A 162 -29.02 -16.28 -18.24
CA PRO A 162 -29.37 -14.96 -17.73
C PRO A 162 -30.48 -15.01 -16.66
N ILE A 163 -30.33 -14.19 -15.62
CA ILE A 163 -31.38 -13.85 -14.64
C ILE A 163 -31.53 -12.33 -14.64
N VAL A 164 -32.67 -11.86 -15.14
CA VAL A 164 -32.92 -10.43 -15.40
C VAL A 164 -33.97 -9.91 -14.43
N ALA A 165 -33.81 -8.66 -14.00
CA ALA A 165 -34.71 -7.97 -13.10
C ALA A 165 -34.75 -8.59 -11.70
N ARG A 166 -35.91 -9.08 -11.25
CA ARG A 166 -36.09 -9.52 -9.88
C ARG A 166 -35.43 -10.88 -9.67
N PHE A 167 -34.43 -10.92 -8.79
CA PHE A 167 -33.87 -12.17 -8.31
C PHE A 167 -34.86 -12.86 -7.38
N THR A 168 -35.28 -14.08 -7.73
CA THR A 168 -36.10 -14.91 -6.86
C THR A 168 -35.19 -15.56 -5.81
N PRO A 169 -35.41 -15.35 -4.50
CA PRO A 169 -34.47 -15.79 -3.46
C PRO A 169 -34.30 -17.32 -3.39
N THR A 170 -35.26 -18.09 -3.91
CA THR A 170 -35.26 -19.55 -3.89
C THR A 170 -34.52 -20.20 -5.07
N THR A 171 -34.05 -19.42 -6.04
CA THR A 171 -33.44 -19.92 -7.30
C THR A 171 -32.24 -20.83 -7.07
N PHE A 172 -31.37 -20.55 -6.09
CA PHE A 172 -30.16 -21.37 -5.85
C PHE A 172 -30.30 -22.33 -4.66
N THR A 173 -31.36 -22.21 -3.86
CA THR A 173 -31.48 -22.94 -2.58
C THR A 173 -32.60 -23.98 -2.57
N CYS A 174 -33.64 -23.81 -3.38
CA CYS A 174 -34.81 -24.68 -3.37
C CYS A 174 -34.87 -25.53 -4.64
N GLN A 175 -34.46 -26.81 -4.54
CA GLN A 175 -34.46 -27.78 -5.64
C GLN A 175 -35.86 -28.07 -6.21
N ILE A 176 -36.91 -27.88 -5.39
CA ILE A 176 -38.31 -28.11 -5.80
C ILE A 176 -38.80 -26.98 -6.72
N HIS A 177 -38.15 -25.83 -6.70
CA HIS A 177 -38.60 -24.66 -7.46
C HIS A 177 -38.30 -24.83 -8.96
N THR A 178 -39.25 -24.43 -9.83
CA THR A 178 -39.11 -24.56 -11.28
C THR A 178 -37.99 -23.73 -11.87
N ALA A 179 -37.65 -22.60 -11.24
CA ALA A 179 -36.52 -21.76 -11.62
C ALA A 179 -35.22 -22.15 -10.88
N PHE A 180 -35.12 -23.36 -10.32
CA PHE A 180 -33.91 -23.83 -9.65
C PHE A 180 -32.71 -23.83 -10.60
N ARG A 181 -31.56 -23.37 -10.10
CA ARG A 181 -30.27 -23.43 -10.78
C ARG A 181 -29.22 -23.94 -9.80
N GLU A 182 -28.39 -24.87 -10.27
CA GLU A 182 -27.23 -25.35 -9.52
C GLU A 182 -26.12 -24.30 -9.59
N ALA A 183 -25.46 -24.05 -8.45
CA ALA A 183 -24.40 -23.06 -8.28
C ALA A 183 -23.03 -23.74 -8.10
#